data_AF-A0A164Y909-F1
#
_entry.id   AF-A0A164Y909-F1
#
_cell.length_a   1.000
_cell.length_b   1.000
_cell.length_c   1.000
_cell.angle_alpha   90.00
_cell.angle_beta   90.00
_cell.angle_gamma   90.00
#
_symmetry.space_group_name_H-M   'P 1'
#
loop_
_entity.id
_entity.type
_entity.pdbx_description
1 polymer ?
#
loop_
_entity_poly.entity_id
_entity_poly.type
_entity_poly.pdbx_seq_one_letter_code
_entity_poly.pdbx_strand_id
1 'polypeptide(L)' 'MLRDLKETKPHFVECLRRLESSPVCQSLAMHSFLMLPMQRITRLPLLVDAIFHRLESGTPEFERCRMTLATLNKVRFI' A
#
# COMPACT_ATOMS: atom_id res chain seq x y z
N MET A 1 -13.91 16.11 3.49
CA MET A 1 -13.61 16.35 2.06
C MET A 1 -14.18 15.27 1.13
N LEU A 2 -13.75 14.00 1.18
CA LEU A 2 -14.36 12.91 0.36
C LEU A 2 -15.70 12.39 0.92
N ARG A 3 -15.84 12.37 2.25
CA ARG A 3 -17.07 11.99 2.95
C ARG A 3 -18.18 13.01 2.67
N ASP A 4 -17.85 14.30 2.80
CA ASP A 4 -18.76 15.40 2.52
C ASP A 4 -19.23 15.42 1.07
N LEU A 5 -18.35 15.09 0.10
CA LEU A 5 -18.74 14.98 -1.32
C LEU A 5 -19.69 13.81 -1.59
N LYS A 6 -19.58 12.70 -0.85
CA LYS A 6 -20.55 11.59 -0.91
C LYS A 6 -21.91 11.98 -0.33
N GLU A 7 -21.94 12.84 0.69
CA GLU A 7 -23.17 13.25 1.37
C GLU A 7 -23.88 14.41 0.66
N THR A 8 -23.14 15.34 0.06
CA THR A 8 -23.71 16.54 -0.60
C THR A 8 -24.04 16.37 -2.07
N LYS A 9 -23.42 15.41 -2.78
CA LYS A 9 -23.60 15.26 -4.24
C LYS A 9 -24.02 13.82 -4.63
N PRO A 10 -25.32 13.57 -4.84
CA PRO A 10 -25.81 12.23 -5.21
C PRO A 10 -25.24 11.73 -6.56
N HIS A 11 -25.05 12.62 -7.54
CA HIS A 11 -24.40 12.27 -8.82
C HIS A 11 -22.95 11.78 -8.66
N PHE A 12 -22.22 12.28 -7.67
CA PHE A 12 -20.86 11.82 -7.39
C PHE A 12 -20.85 10.37 -6.89
N VAL A 13 -21.83 10.00 -6.05
CA VAL A 13 -22.01 8.63 -5.55
C VAL A 13 -22.36 7.66 -6.67
N GLU A 14 -23.20 8.07 -7.62
CA GLU A 14 -23.60 7.24 -8.76
C GLU A 14 -22.42 6.98 -9.71
N CYS A 15 -21.66 8.02 -10.06
CA CYS A 15 -20.42 7.86 -10.84
C CYS A 15 -19.40 6.98 -10.12
N LEU A 16 -19.24 7.15 -8.80
CA LEU A 16 -18.38 6.29 -7.97
C LEU A 16 -18.80 4.82 -8.04
N ARG A 17 -20.09 4.52 -7.89
CA ARG A 17 -20.58 3.13 -7.99
C ARG A 17 -20.33 2.52 -9.36
N ARG A 18 -20.50 3.28 -10.45
CA ARG A 18 -20.18 2.81 -11.82
C ARG A 18 -18.69 2.54 -12.02
N LEU A 19 -17.82 3.33 -11.38
CA LEU A 19 -16.38 3.08 -11.41
C LEU A 19 -16.00 1.86 -10.56
N GLU A 20 -16.57 1.74 -9.35
CA GLU A 20 -16.33 0.61 -8.44
C GLU A 20 -16.93 -0.71 -8.95
N SER A 21 -17.93 -0.68 -9.83
CA SER A 21 -18.50 -1.88 -10.47
C SER A 21 -17.58 -2.52 -11.52
N SER A 22 -16.47 -1.86 -11.88
CA SER A 22 -15.47 -2.44 -12.77
C SER A 22 -14.84 -3.70 -12.13
N PRO A 23 -14.70 -4.81 -12.87
CA PRO A 23 -14.06 -6.03 -12.36
C PRO A 23 -12.59 -5.80 -11.96
N VAL A 24 -11.94 -4.78 -12.54
CA VAL A 24 -10.57 -4.38 -12.20
C VAL A 24 -10.49 -3.81 -10.79
N CYS A 25 -11.57 -3.22 -10.29
CA CYS A 25 -11.61 -2.64 -8.95
C CYS A 25 -11.75 -3.69 -7.83
N GLN A 26 -12.01 -4.96 -8.16
CA GLN A 26 -12.15 -6.07 -7.20
C GLN A 26 -13.06 -5.74 -6.00
N SER A 27 -14.15 -4.99 -6.24
CA SER A 27 -15.10 -4.54 -5.20
C SER A 27 -14.48 -3.67 -4.09
N LEU A 28 -13.31 -3.08 -4.32
CA LEU A 28 -12.70 -2.13 -3.41
C LEU A 28 -13.32 -0.75 -3.59
N ALA A 29 -13.69 -0.12 -2.48
CA ALA A 29 -14.13 1.26 -2.50
C ALA A 29 -12.97 2.20 -2.90
N MET A 30 -13.28 3.35 -3.51
CA MET A 30 -12.26 4.34 -3.90
C MET A 30 -11.36 4.76 -2.72
N HIS A 31 -11.92 4.82 -1.51
CA HIS A 31 -11.15 5.06 -0.29
C HIS A 31 -10.06 4.02 -0.07
N SER A 32 -10.34 2.74 -0.32
CA SER A 32 -9.35 1.66 -0.19
C SER A 32 -8.18 1.86 -1.16
N PHE A 33 -8.45 2.29 -2.40
CA PHE A 33 -7.40 2.63 -3.37
C PHE A 33 -6.50 3.79 -2.92
N LEU A 34 -7.08 4.80 -2.26
CA LEU A 34 -6.32 5.91 -1.70
C LEU A 34 -5.47 5.50 -0.49
N MET A 35 -5.86 4.43 0.21
CA MET A 35 -5.07 3.85 1.30
C MET A 35 -3.97 2.91 0.80
N LEU A 36 -4.07 2.34 -0.41
CA LEU A 36 -3.08 1.39 -0.94
C LEU A 36 -1.64 1.93 -0.95
N PRO A 37 -1.34 3.19 -1.34
CA PRO A 37 0.02 3.71 -1.30
C PRO A 37 0.59 3.71 0.13
N MET A 38 -0.21 4.13 1.11
CA MET A 38 0.20 4.17 2.52
C MET A 38 0.37 2.75 3.08
N GLN A 39 -0.51 1.81 2.70
CA GLN A 39 -0.37 0.39 3.02
C GLN A 39 0.86 -0.25 2.38
N ARG A 40 1.21 0.13 1.14
CA ARG A 40 2.39 -0.41 0.44
C ARG A 40 3.68 0.03 1.09
N ILE A 41 3.79 1.31 1.48
CA ILE A 41 4.99 1.85 2.12
C ILE A 41 5.27 1.15 3.46
N THR A 42 4.24 0.84 4.24
CA THR A 42 4.42 0.15 5.54
C THR A 42 4.68 -1.35 5.40
N ARG A 43 4.14 -1.99 4.35
CA ARG A 43 4.28 -3.44 4.09
C ARG A 43 5.62 -3.83 3.47
N LEU A 44 6.24 -2.97 2.65
CA LEU A 44 7.55 -3.24 2.03
C LEU A 44 8.66 -3.62 3.03
N PRO A 45 8.92 -2.84 4.12
CA PRO A 45 9.94 -3.22 5.09
C PRO A 45 9.63 -4.54 5.79
N LEU A 46 8.35 -4.86 6.06
CA LEU A 46 7.97 -6.15 6.67
C LEU A 46 8.25 -7.34 5.75
N LEU A 47 8.03 -7.18 4.44
CA LEU A 47 8.34 -8.21 3.45
C LEU A 47 9.85 -8.41 3.31
N VAL A 48 10.60 -7.31 3.25
CA VAL A 48 12.07 -7.37 3.17
C VAL A 48 12.66 -7.97 4.44
N ASP A 49 12.11 -7.66 5.61
CA ASP A 49 12.48 -8.27 6.88
C ASP A 49 12.20 -9.78 6.91
N ALA A 50 11.05 -10.23 6.42
CA ALA A 50 10.73 -11.65 6.31
C ALA A 50 11.64 -12.41 5.33
N ILE A 51 12.11 -11.75 4.27
CA ILE A 51 13.12 -12.29 3.35
C ILE A 51 14.48 -12.33 4.04
N PHE A 52 14.87 -11.25 4.73
CA PHE A 52 16.13 -11.16 5.46
C PHE A 52 16.30 -12.29 6.47
N HIS A 53 15.27 -12.61 7.25
CA HIS A 53 15.29 -13.73 8.21
C HIS A 53 15.45 -15.12 7.56
N ARG A 54 15.24 -15.24 6.23
CA ARG A 54 15.40 -16.50 5.48
C ARG A 54 16.72 -16.56 4.71
N LEU A 55 17.50 -15.49 4.68
CA LEU A 55 18.80 -15.45 4.00
C LEU A 55 19.90 -15.98 4.93
N GLU A 56 20.83 -16.74 4.36
CA GLU A 56 22.01 -17.23 5.08
C GLU A 56 22.99 -16.08 5.36
N SER A 57 23.46 -16.02 6.59
CA SER A 57 24.45 -15.05 7.09
C SER A 57 25.74 -15.12 6.29
N GLY A 58 26.24 -13.97 5.82
CA GLY A 58 27.51 -13.88 5.10
C GLY A 58 27.41 -13.99 3.58
N THR A 59 26.20 -14.16 3.03
CA THR A 59 25.95 -14.06 1.59
C THR A 59 25.94 -12.58 1.14
N PRO A 60 26.35 -12.27 -0.09
CA PRO A 60 26.24 -10.91 -0.63
C PRO A 60 24.77 -10.45 -0.73
N GLU A 61 23.83 -11.38 -0.85
CA GLU A 61 22.39 -11.15 -0.76
C GLU A 61 21.97 -10.65 0.63
N PHE A 62 22.55 -11.20 1.70
CA PHE A 62 22.29 -10.78 3.08
C PHE A 62 22.66 -9.31 3.29
N GLU A 63 23.83 -8.87 2.82
CA GLU A 63 24.25 -7.46 2.95
C GLU A 63 23.37 -6.51 2.13
N ARG A 64 23.06 -6.88 0.88
CA ARG A 64 22.15 -6.08 0.03
C ARG A 64 20.77 -5.96 0.67
N CYS A 65 20.26 -7.04 1.26
CA CYS A 65 18.97 -7.05 1.93
C CYS A 65 19.00 -6.19 3.21
N ARG A 66 20.08 -6.28 4.00
CA ARG A 66 20.33 -5.44 5.19
C ARG A 66 20.31 -3.94 4.85
N MET A 67 21.06 -3.53 3.82
CA MET A 67 21.10 -2.14 3.36
C MET A 67 19.74 -1.66 2.84
N THR A 68 19.03 -2.53 2.13
CA THR A 68 17.68 -2.25 1.61
C THR A 68 16.69 -2.05 2.76
N LEU A 69 16.70 -2.93 3.76
CA LEU A 69 15.84 -2.84 4.95
C LEU A 69 16.13 -1.57 5.75
N ALA A 70 17.41 -1.21 5.92
CA ALA A 70 17.82 0.02 6.59
C ALA A 70 17.30 1.28 5.86
N THR A 71 17.32 1.27 4.53
CA THR A 71 16.77 2.37 3.71
C THR A 71 15.25 2.42 3.80
N LEU A 72 14.56 1.28 3.70
CA LEU A 72 13.10 1.21 3.79
C LEU A 72 12.57 1.65 5.16
N ASN A 73 13.27 1.34 6.24
CA ASN A 73 12.93 1.80 7.58
C ASN A 73 13.05 3.32 7.73
N LYS A 74 13.92 3.99 6.95
CA LYS A 74 14.02 5.47 6.92
C LYS A 74 12.85 6.12 6.16
N VAL A 75 12.24 5.42 5.22
CA VAL A 75 11.08 5.91 4.42
C VAL A 75 9.76 5.69 5.15
N ARG A 76 9.76 4.99 6.29
CA ARG A 76 8.57 4.82 7.13
C ARG A 76 8.21 6.18 7.77
N PHE A 77 7.26 6.88 7.17
CA PHE A 77 6.67 8.14 7.66
C PHE A 77 5.73 7.92 8.86
N ILE A 78 6.23 7.26 9.91
CA ILE A 78 5.55 7.16 11.22
C ILE A 78 6.56 7.49 12.31
#